data_AF-A0A926VJG5-F1
#
_entry.id   AF-A0A926VJG5-F1
#
_cell.length_a   1.000
_cell.length_b   1.000
_cell.length_c   1.000
_cell.angle_alpha   90.00
_cell.angle_beta   90.00
_cell.angle_gamma   90.00
#
_symmetry.space_group_name_H-M   'P 1'
#
loop_
_entity.id
_entity.type
_entity.pdbx_description
1 polymer ?
#
loop_
_entity_poly.entity_id
_entity_poly.type
_entity_poly.pdbx_seq_one_letter_code
_entity_poly.pdbx_strand_id
1 'polypeptide(L)'
;MISKTYSIRDAINTIKEHRDKLEIELGKKKLDRLLFNLEEISLDLESISKQIIDVAKEEPEIEKLTEIFDFFQYGSIPHILGHLETIEELLEEESSDSETSGNIQSKNAPAETWKNSANFCI
;
A
#
# COMPACT_ATOMS: atom_id res chain seq x y z
N MET A 1 -9.49 23.87 -9.94
CA MET A 1 -8.88 22.83 -10.78
C MET A 1 -9.65 21.55 -10.53
N ILE A 2 -10.41 21.05 -11.51
CA ILE A 2 -10.97 19.70 -11.44
C ILE A 2 -9.76 18.78 -11.62
N SER A 3 -9.35 18.12 -10.54
CA SER A 3 -8.36 17.03 -10.59
C SER A 3 -8.78 16.10 -11.73
N LYS A 4 -7.87 15.77 -12.66
CA LYS A 4 -8.12 14.65 -13.58
C LYS A 4 -8.32 13.44 -12.66
N THR A 5 -9.56 13.01 -12.51
CA THR A 5 -9.90 11.76 -11.84
C THR A 5 -9.40 10.64 -12.73
N TYR A 6 -8.20 10.13 -12.42
CA TYR A 6 -7.71 8.89 -12.99
C TYR A 6 -8.48 7.73 -12.36
N SER A 7 -8.85 6.73 -13.15
CA SER A 7 -9.49 5.54 -12.59
C SER A 7 -8.51 4.79 -11.69
N ILE A 8 -9.02 4.07 -10.69
CA ILE A 8 -8.16 3.21 -9.83
C ILE A 8 -7.36 2.22 -10.69
N ARG A 9 -7.94 1.74 -11.79
CA ARG A 9 -7.28 0.86 -12.76
C ARG A 9 -6.11 1.55 -13.46
N ASP A 10 -6.26 2.81 -13.86
CA ASP A 10 -5.15 3.57 -14.46
C ASP A 10 -4.03 3.80 -13.45
N ALA A 11 -4.37 4.04 -12.19
CA ALA A 11 -3.40 4.16 -11.10
C ALA A 11 -2.63 2.84 -10.88
N ILE A 12 -3.34 1.70 -10.80
CA ILE A 12 -2.75 0.37 -10.69
C ILE A 12 -1.80 0.08 -11.87
N ASN A 13 -2.24 0.39 -13.09
CA ASN A 13 -1.43 0.19 -14.29
C ASN A 13 -0.17 1.06 -14.26
N THR A 14 -0.30 2.32 -13.85
CA THR A 14 0.84 3.23 -13.69
C THR A 14 1.86 2.68 -12.68
N ILE A 15 1.40 2.11 -11.55
CA ILE A 15 2.28 1.47 -10.56
C ILE A 15 2.97 0.25 -11.16
N LYS A 16 2.25 -0.59 -11.91
CA LYS A 16 2.80 -1.78 -12.58
C LYS A 16 3.83 -1.42 -13.65
N GLU A 17 3.59 -0.36 -14.42
CA GLU A 17 4.53 0.14 -15.44
C GLU A 17 5.85 0.62 -14.82
N HIS A 18 5.78 1.20 -13.62
CA HIS A 18 6.95 1.73 -12.90
C HIS A 18 7.44 0.79 -11.79
N ARG A 19 7.04 -0.49 -11.82
CA ARG A 19 7.27 -1.46 -10.74
C ARG A 19 8.74 -1.55 -10.36
N ASP A 20 9.63 -1.75 -11.32
CA ASP A 20 11.07 -1.94 -11.04
C ASP A 20 11.68 -0.78 -10.26
N LYS A 21 11.25 0.45 -10.57
CA LYS A 21 11.71 1.65 -9.85
C LYS A 21 11.12 1.69 -8.44
N LEU A 22 9.82 1.44 -8.31
CA LEU A 22 9.12 1.46 -7.03
C LEU A 22 9.57 0.32 -6.10
N GLU A 23 9.97 -0.84 -6.64
CA GLU A 23 10.52 -1.94 -5.83
C GLU A 23 11.85 -1.56 -5.18
N ILE A 24 12.67 -0.74 -5.84
CA ILE A 24 13.92 -0.23 -5.28
C ILE A 24 13.65 0.76 -4.15
N GLU A 25 12.63 1.61 -4.29
CA GLU A 25 12.30 2.67 -3.34
C GLU A 25 11.52 2.14 -2.12
N LEU A 26 10.47 1.35 -2.35
CA LEU A 26 9.51 0.90 -1.34
C LEU A 26 9.78 -0.53 -0.84
N GLY A 27 10.56 -1.31 -1.59
CA GLY A 27 10.74 -2.73 -1.36
C GLY A 27 9.60 -3.58 -1.95
N LYS A 28 9.99 -4.73 -2.53
CA LYS A 28 9.07 -5.66 -3.21
C LYS A 28 7.83 -6.04 -2.39
N LYS A 29 8.02 -6.45 -1.13
CA LYS A 29 6.91 -6.91 -0.26
C LYS A 29 5.86 -5.83 -0.05
N LYS A 30 6.30 -4.59 0.16
CA LYS A 30 5.42 -3.44 0.39
C LYS A 30 4.65 -3.09 -0.88
N LEU A 31 5.34 -3.05 -2.02
CA LEU A 31 4.72 -2.79 -3.31
C LEU A 31 3.70 -3.86 -3.69
N ASP A 32 4.01 -5.13 -3.46
CA ASP A 32 3.09 -6.25 -3.71
C ASP A 32 1.82 -6.12 -2.84
N ARG A 33 1.95 -5.76 -1.56
CA ARG A 33 0.80 -5.51 -0.68
C ARG A 33 -0.01 -4.30 -1.13
N LEU A 34 0.64 -3.21 -1.53
CA LEU A 34 -0.04 -2.01 -2.02
C LEU A 34 -0.89 -2.33 -3.26
N LEU A 35 -0.28 -3.01 -4.24
CA LEU A 35 -0.95 -3.44 -5.46
C LEU A 35 -2.13 -4.37 -5.16
N PHE A 36 -1.95 -5.36 -4.29
CA PHE A 36 -3.01 -6.28 -3.89
C PHE A 36 -4.24 -5.54 -3.33
N ASN A 37 -4.05 -4.63 -2.36
CA ASN A 37 -5.16 -3.91 -1.75
C ASN A 37 -5.88 -2.99 -2.76
N LEU A 38 -5.13 -2.33 -3.67
CA LEU A 38 -5.73 -1.52 -4.72
C LEU A 38 -6.53 -2.36 -5.72
N GLU A 39 -6.05 -3.56 -6.05
CA GLU A 39 -6.74 -4.49 -6.94
C GLU A 39 -8.04 -5.00 -6.32
N GLU A 40 -8.05 -5.37 -5.03
CA GLU A 40 -9.27 -5.79 -4.33
C GLU A 40 -10.32 -4.67 -4.30
N ILE A 41 -9.92 -3.42 -4.01
CA ILE A 41 -10.82 -2.26 -4.10
C ILE A 41 -11.37 -2.11 -5.53
N SER A 42 -10.53 -2.28 -6.56
CA SER A 42 -10.99 -2.23 -7.96
C SER A 42 -12.04 -3.30 -8.25
N LEU A 43 -11.85 -4.53 -7.73
CA LEU A 43 -12.80 -5.63 -7.91
C LEU A 43 -14.15 -5.36 -7.24
N ASP A 44 -14.15 -4.82 -6.03
CA ASP A 44 -15.40 -4.42 -5.36
C ASP A 44 -16.17 -3.36 -6.15
N LEU A 45 -15.47 -2.33 -6.62
CA LEU A 45 -16.06 -1.25 -7.41
C LEU A 45 -16.58 -1.72 -8.76
N GLU A 46 -15.88 -2.66 -9.40
CA GLU A 46 -16.32 -3.28 -10.65
C GLU A 46 -17.54 -4.19 -10.45
N SER A 47 -17.55 -4.97 -9.37
CA SER A 47 -18.67 -5.84 -9.02
C SER A 47 -19.95 -5.05 -8.83
N ILE A 48 -19.91 -3.97 -8.03
CA ILE A 48 -21.09 -3.14 -7.79
C ILE A 48 -21.54 -2.42 -9.06
N SER A 49 -20.60 -1.88 -9.83
CA SER A 49 -20.90 -1.19 -11.09
C SER A 49 -21.58 -2.13 -12.08
N LYS A 50 -21.10 -3.38 -12.17
CA LYS A 50 -21.70 -4.40 -13.02
C LYS A 50 -23.13 -4.74 -12.58
N GLN A 51 -23.36 -4.96 -11.29
CA GLN A 51 -24.69 -5.27 -10.76
C GLN A 51 -25.69 -4.13 -11.05
N ILE A 52 -25.29 -2.86 -10.82
CA ILE A 52 -26.13 -1.69 -11.14
C ILE A 52 -26.45 -1.63 -12.63
N ILE A 53 -25.45 -1.83 -13.50
CA ILE A 53 -25.64 -1.82 -14.95
C ILE A 53 -26.57 -2.95 -15.40
N ASP A 54 -26.43 -4.13 -14.82
CA ASP A 54 -27.24 -5.29 -15.20
C ASP A 54 -28.71 -5.08 -14.81
N VAL A 55 -29.00 -4.51 -13.63
CA VAL A 55 -30.37 -4.12 -13.27
C VAL A 55 -30.90 -2.98 -14.12
N ALA A 56 -30.06 -2.01 -14.49
CA ALA A 56 -30.47 -0.90 -15.37
C ALA A 56 -30.79 -1.34 -16.81
N LYS A 57 -30.26 -2.50 -17.26
CA LYS A 57 -30.59 -3.11 -18.56
C LYS A 57 -31.90 -3.89 -18.52
N GLU A 58 -32.25 -4.44 -17.37
CA GLU A 58 -33.57 -5.00 -17.13
C GLU A 58 -34.60 -3.87 -16.93
N GLU A 59 -35.90 -4.18 -16.91
CA GLU A 59 -36.89 -3.20 -16.46
C GLU A 59 -36.60 -2.94 -14.97
N PRO A 60 -36.18 -1.71 -14.58
CA PRO A 60 -35.55 -1.49 -13.29
C PRO A 60 -36.58 -1.63 -12.16
N GLU A 61 -36.51 -2.75 -11.44
CA GLU A 61 -37.25 -2.98 -10.20
C GLU A 61 -36.52 -2.27 -9.06
N ILE A 62 -37.25 -1.41 -8.35
CA ILE A 62 -36.67 -0.62 -7.25
C ILE A 62 -36.16 -1.53 -6.14
N GLU A 63 -36.80 -2.67 -5.92
CA GLU A 63 -36.38 -3.68 -4.95
C GLU A 63 -34.99 -4.23 -5.27
N LYS A 64 -34.71 -4.57 -6.53
CA LYS A 64 -33.39 -5.06 -6.97
C LYS A 64 -32.29 -4.02 -6.78
N LEU A 65 -32.59 -2.74 -7.05
CA LEU A 65 -31.65 -1.66 -6.77
C LEU A 65 -31.38 -1.52 -5.27
N THR A 66 -32.41 -1.60 -4.44
CA THR A 66 -32.26 -1.58 -2.97
C THR A 66 -31.38 -2.72 -2.47
N GLU A 67 -31.61 -3.96 -2.94
CA GLU A 67 -30.78 -5.11 -2.56
C GLU A 67 -29.30 -4.91 -2.92
N ILE A 68 -29.02 -4.36 -4.10
CA ILE A 68 -27.67 -4.03 -4.55
C ILE A 68 -27.03 -2.97 -3.63
N PHE A 69 -27.78 -1.93 -3.27
CA PHE A 69 -27.29 -0.90 -2.35
C PHE A 69 -27.05 -1.44 -0.94
N ASP A 70 -27.92 -2.31 -0.43
CA ASP A 70 -27.73 -2.97 0.87
C ASP A 70 -26.48 -3.85 0.85
N PHE A 71 -26.28 -4.65 -0.21
CA PHE A 71 -25.06 -5.44 -0.39
C PHE A 71 -23.81 -4.55 -0.41
N PHE A 72 -23.86 -3.43 -1.13
CA PHE A 72 -22.74 -2.49 -1.18
C PHE A 72 -22.47 -1.87 0.18
N GLN A 73 -23.52 -1.42 0.88
CA GLN A 73 -23.41 -0.75 2.17
C GLN A 73 -22.84 -1.65 3.27
N TYR A 74 -23.29 -2.91 3.32
CA TYR A 74 -22.93 -3.82 4.41
C TYR A 74 -21.84 -4.84 4.04
N GLY A 75 -21.51 -4.99 2.76
CA GLY A 75 -20.46 -5.87 2.26
C GLY A 75 -19.24 -5.11 1.75
N SER A 76 -19.37 -4.51 0.56
CA SER A 76 -18.24 -3.92 -0.14
C SER A 76 -17.67 -2.67 0.54
N ILE A 77 -18.48 -1.78 1.14
CA ILE A 77 -17.95 -0.59 1.82
C ILE A 77 -17.02 -0.98 2.98
N PRO A 78 -17.42 -1.82 3.95
CA PRO A 78 -16.51 -2.29 5.00
C PRO A 78 -15.24 -2.95 4.45
N HIS A 79 -15.36 -3.74 3.39
CA HIS A 79 -14.23 -4.41 2.75
C HIS A 79 -13.24 -3.40 2.12
N ILE A 80 -13.74 -2.46 1.33
CA ILE A 80 -12.96 -1.36 0.75
C ILE A 80 -12.26 -0.54 1.84
N LEU A 81 -12.97 -0.22 2.93
CA LEU A 81 -12.39 0.55 4.03
C LEU A 81 -11.22 -0.20 4.70
N GLY A 82 -11.32 -1.51 4.90
CA GLY A 82 -10.22 -2.31 5.45
C GLY A 82 -8.98 -2.33 4.54
N HIS A 83 -9.19 -2.38 3.22
CA HIS A 83 -8.09 -2.26 2.25
C HIS A 83 -7.46 -0.86 2.27
N LEU A 84 -8.28 0.20 2.40
CA LEU A 84 -7.78 1.58 2.50
C LEU A 84 -6.97 1.81 3.78
N GLU A 85 -7.42 1.29 4.92
CA GLU A 85 -6.69 1.32 6.19
C GLU A 85 -5.33 0.62 6.05
N THR A 86 -5.30 -0.57 5.43
CA THR A 86 -4.04 -1.28 5.16
C THR A 86 -3.11 -0.47 4.24
N ILE A 87 -3.65 0.24 3.24
CA ILE A 87 -2.86 1.10 2.36
C ILE A 87 -2.27 2.28 3.14
N GLU A 88 -3.05 2.92 4.00
CA GLU A 88 -2.61 4.02 4.86
C GLU A 88 -1.45 3.57 5.75
N GLU A 89 -1.60 2.45 6.47
CA GLU A 89 -0.54 1.86 7.29
C GLU A 89 0.76 1.63 6.50
N LEU A 90 0.65 1.05 5.31
CA LEU A 90 1.81 0.82 4.45
C LEU A 90 2.50 2.14 4.10
N LEU A 91 1.75 3.19 3.78
CA LEU A 91 2.34 4.47 3.36
C LEU A 91 2.91 5.28 4.54
N GLU A 92 2.32 5.18 5.74
CA GLU A 92 2.75 5.92 6.93
C GLU A 92 4.04 5.37 7.57
N GLU A 93 4.29 4.05 7.47
CA GLU A 93 5.51 3.40 7.99
C GLU A 93 6.81 4.09 7.51
N GLU A 94 6.80 4.78 6.36
CA GLU A 94 7.96 5.51 5.83
C GLU A 94 8.27 6.86 6.52
N SER A 95 7.34 7.41 7.29
CA SER A 95 7.50 8.75 7.88
C SER A 95 8.21 8.77 9.23
N SER A 96 8.46 7.60 9.83
CA SER A 96 9.00 7.49 11.21
C SER A 96 10.47 7.09 11.32
N ASP A 97 11.13 6.75 10.20
CA ASP A 97 12.54 6.31 10.20
C ASP A 97 13.58 7.42 9.91
N SER A 98 13.18 8.69 9.80
CA SER A 98 14.12 9.80 9.46
C SER A 98 14.62 10.66 10.63
N GLU A 99 14.32 10.34 11.89
CA GLU A 99 14.82 11.09 13.05
C GLU A 99 15.63 10.25 14.05
N THR A 100 16.67 9.53 13.60
CA THR A 100 17.80 9.21 14.49
C THR A 100 19.08 8.88 13.74
N SER A 101 19.81 9.91 13.30
CA SER A 101 21.27 9.81 13.27
C SER A 101 21.90 11.19 13.38
N GLY A 102 21.81 11.74 14.59
CA GLY A 102 22.58 12.90 15.02
C GLY A 102 24.08 12.61 15.01
N ASN A 103 24.75 13.24 14.05
CA ASN A 103 26.13 13.70 14.04
C ASN A 103 26.86 13.70 15.41
N ILE A 104 27.85 12.82 15.60
CA ILE A 104 29.01 13.10 16.46
C ILE A 104 30.29 12.81 15.66
N GLN A 105 30.87 13.88 15.14
CA GLN A 105 32.23 13.94 14.62
C GLN A 105 33.14 14.53 15.72
N SER A 106 34.35 13.97 15.93
CA SER A 106 35.55 14.54 16.61
C SER A 106 36.23 13.45 17.47
N LYS A 107 37.50 13.05 17.36
CA LYS A 107 38.75 13.59 16.78
C LYS A 107 39.80 12.45 16.68
N ASN A 108 40.78 12.63 15.80
CA ASN A 108 42.12 11.98 15.68
C ASN A 108 42.77 11.63 17.05
N ALA A 109 43.66 10.64 17.27
CA ALA A 109 44.73 9.97 16.50
C ALA A 109 45.22 8.71 17.31
N PRO A 110 46.42 8.14 17.09
CA PRO A 110 46.86 7.23 16.03
C PRO A 110 47.20 5.80 16.55
N ALA A 111 47.65 4.94 15.63
CA ALA A 111 48.03 3.54 15.83
C ALA A 111 49.14 3.31 16.86
N GLU A 112 48.96 2.32 17.74
CA GLU A 112 50.04 1.60 18.42
C GLU A 112 49.85 0.08 18.28
N THR A 113 50.78 -0.53 17.54
CA THR A 113 51.08 -1.96 17.54
C THR A 113 51.87 -2.33 18.78
N TRP A 114 51.37 -3.21 19.65
CA TRP A 114 52.23 -4.05 20.50
C TRP A 114 51.70 -5.48 20.61
N LYS A 115 52.65 -6.40 20.51
CA LYS A 115 52.53 -7.85 20.45
C LYS A 115 52.28 -8.48 21.82
N ASN A 116 51.89 -9.76 21.75
CA ASN A 116 52.25 -10.89 22.62
C ASN A 116 51.38 -11.24 23.83
N SER A 117 50.73 -12.41 23.66
CA SER A 117 50.92 -13.66 24.43
C SER A 117 50.23 -13.85 25.77
N ALA A 118 49.67 -15.08 25.88
CA ALA A 118 49.20 -15.81 27.06
C ALA A 118 47.88 -15.31 27.69
N ASN A 119 46.93 -16.12 28.16
CA ASN A 119 47.00 -17.53 28.51
C ASN A 119 45.59 -18.16 28.50
N PHE A 120 45.57 -19.46 28.24
CA PHE A 120 44.43 -20.38 28.32
C PHE A 120 44.19 -20.82 29.79
N CYS A 121 43.02 -21.40 30.07
CA CYS A 121 42.47 -21.91 31.36
C CYS A 121 41.82 -20.83 32.25
N ILE A 122 40.58 -20.98 32.70
CA ILE A 122 40.00 -22.09 33.49
C ILE A 122 38.75 -22.69 32.83
#